data_AF-A0A3C2D366-F1
#
_entry.id   AF-A0A3C2D366-F1
#
_cell.length_a   1.000
_cell.length_b   1.000
_cell.length_c   1.000
_cell.angle_alpha   90.00
_cell.angle_beta   90.00
_cell.angle_gamma   90.00
#
_symmetry.space_group_name_H-M   'P 1'
#
loop_
_entity.id
_entity.type
_entity.pdbx_description
1 polymer ?
#
loop_
_entity_poly.entity_id
_entity_poly.type
_entity_poly.pdbx_seq_one_letter_code
_entity_poly.pdbx_strand_id
1 'polypeptide(L)' 'MKSLLFLAAFDEIKMNGVYKIEITGIVENQNDLTTTIRRSSPKGVVDTVITRPYHIVKIPKTEKAIIYNEI' A
#
# COMPACT_ATOMS: atom_id res chain seq x y z
N MET A 1 7.01 8.53 -24.87
CA MET A 1 6.77 8.80 -23.43
C MET A 1 6.59 7.46 -22.72
N LYS A 2 7.28 7.17 -21.61
CA LYS A 2 7.12 5.88 -20.91
C LYS A 2 5.78 5.88 -20.17
N SER A 3 4.96 4.85 -20.38
CA SER A 3 3.72 4.65 -19.64
C SER A 3 4.03 4.10 -18.25
N LEU A 4 3.35 4.63 -17.23
CA LEU A 4 3.50 4.23 -15.84
C LEU A 4 2.18 3.66 -15.32
N LEU A 5 2.27 2.82 -14.30
CA LEU A 5 1.14 2.34 -13.53
C LEU A 5 1.33 2.73 -12.06
N PHE A 6 0.27 3.14 -11.38
CA PHE A 6 0.28 3.49 -9.97
C PHE A 6 -0.48 2.44 -9.18
N LEU A 7 0.17 1.88 -8.16
CA LEU A 7 -0.48 1.01 -7.19
C LEU A 7 -0.81 1.84 -5.97
N ALA A 8 -2.07 1.80 -5.52
CA ALA A 8 -2.54 2.59 -4.40
C ALA A 8 -3.22 1.69 -3.37
N ALA A 9 -2.67 1.69 -2.15
CA ALA A 9 -3.29 1.06 -1.00
C ALA A 9 -3.96 2.15 -0.15
N PHE A 10 -5.24 1.96 0.13
CA PHE A 10 -6.02 2.84 1.00
C PHE A 10 -6.54 2.03 2.17
N ASP A 11 -6.45 2.60 3.37
CA ASP A 11 -7.09 2.03 4.54
C ASP A 11 -8.42 2.73 4.86
N GLU A 12 -9.13 2.17 5.82
CA GLU A 12 -10.32 2.80 6.39
C GLU A 12 -10.01 4.09 7.15
N ILE A 13 -11.06 4.83 7.50
CA ILE A 13 -10.94 6.01 8.37
C ILE A 13 -10.56 5.54 9.77
N LYS A 14 -9.54 6.16 10.35
CA LYS A 14 -9.08 5.95 11.72
C LYS A 14 -9.42 7.17 12.56
N MET A 15 -9.98 6.97 13.74
CA MET A 15 -10.43 8.05 14.62
C MET A 15 -9.29 8.75 15.38
N ASN A 16 -8.08 8.23 15.23
CA ASN A 16 -6.84 8.67 15.82
C ASN A 16 -5.69 8.49 14.81
N GLY A 17 -4.56 9.16 15.08
CA GLY A 17 -3.42 9.21 14.18
C GLY A 17 -2.50 7.99 14.23
N VAL A 18 -1.41 8.07 13.47
CA VAL A 18 -0.24 7.16 13.54
C VAL A 18 -0.46 5.75 12.96
N TYR A 19 -1.68 5.41 12.50
CA TYR A 19 -1.91 4.21 11.68
C TYR A 19 -1.19 4.32 10.34
N LYS A 20 -0.72 3.19 9.81
CA LYS A 20 -0.07 3.12 8.50
C LYS A 20 -0.60 1.95 7.69
N ILE A 21 -0.71 2.18 6.39
CA ILE A 21 -0.83 1.14 5.36
C ILE A 21 0.32 1.36 4.39
N GLU A 22 1.08 0.31 4.09
CA GLU A 22 2.31 0.43 3.31
C GLU A 22 2.39 -0.68 2.27
N ILE A 23 2.67 -0.32 1.02
CA ILE A 23 3.19 -1.26 0.03
C ILE A 23 4.68 -1.47 0.33
N THR A 24 5.05 -2.66 0.79
CA THR A 24 6.40 -2.96 1.32
C THR A 24 7.26 -3.80 0.36
N GLY A 25 6.64 -4.45 -0.62
CA GLY A 25 7.33 -5.29 -1.58
C GLY A 25 6.60 -5.34 -2.91
N ILE A 26 7.37 -5.34 -3.99
CA ILE A 26 6.91 -5.60 -5.35
C ILE A 26 7.87 -6.62 -5.94
N VAL A 27 7.35 -7.82 -6.24
CA VAL A 27 8.12 -8.91 -6.83
C VAL A 27 7.48 -9.27 -8.16
N GLU A 28 8.25 -9.17 -9.23
CA GLU A 28 7.80 -9.57 -10.56
C GLU A 28 8.15 -11.04 -10.79
N ASN A 29 7.12 -11.87 -10.96
CA ASN A 29 7.24 -13.29 -11.28
C ASN A 29 7.04 -13.49 -12.79
N GLN A 30 7.10 -14.75 -13.24
CA GLN A 30 6.88 -15.07 -14.66
C GLN A 30 5.48 -14.66 -15.14
N ASN A 31 4.44 -14.93 -14.34
CA ASN A 31 3.03 -14.75 -14.75
C ASN A 31 2.33 -13.57 -14.06
N ASP A 32 2.84 -13.13 -12.92
CA ASP A 32 2.21 -12.11 -12.08
C ASP A 32 3.23 -11.11 -11.53
N LEU A 33 2.72 -10.03 -10.98
CA LEU A 33 3.45 -9.10 -10.12
C LEU A 33 2.79 -9.14 -8.74
N THR A 34 3.50 -9.72 -7.77
CA THR A 34 3.04 -9.83 -6.39
C THR A 34 3.44 -8.59 -5.61
N THR A 35 2.45 -7.95 -4.99
CA THR A 35 2.62 -6.77 -4.15
C THR A 35 2.26 -7.10 -2.71
N THR A 36 3.14 -6.74 -1.78
CA THR A 36 2.92 -6.94 -0.34
C THR A 36 2.42 -5.66 0.29
N ILE A 37 1.29 -5.74 0.99
CA ILE A 37 0.70 -4.67 1.79
C ILE A 37 0.87 -5.02 3.26
N ARG A 38 1.34 -4.05 4.04
CA ARG A 38 1.46 -4.17 5.49
C ARG A 38 0.61 -3.10 6.15
N ARG A 39 -0.19 -3.49 7.14
CA ARG A 39 -0.85 -2.54 8.05
C ARG A 39 -0.12 -2.50 9.38
N SER A 40 -0.05 -1.33 9.98
CA SER A 40 0.44 -1.19 11.35
C SER A 40 -0.46 -0.26 12.16
N SER A 41 -0.71 -0.69 13.39
CA SER A 41 -1.40 0.10 14.40
C SER A 41 -0.38 0.81 15.28
N PRO A 42 -0.69 2.02 15.76
CA PRO A 42 0.17 2.73 16.68
C PRO A 42 0.34 1.97 18.01
N LYS A 43 1.45 2.24 18.69
CA LYS A 43 1.73 1.75 20.05
C LYS A 43 1.94 2.94 20.97
N GLY A 44 1.30 2.92 22.13
CA GLY A 44 1.43 3.99 23.13
C GLY A 44 0.51 5.17 22.88
N VAL A 45 1.00 6.38 23.13
CA VAL A 45 0.22 7.62 22.98
C VAL A 45 -0.02 7.91 21.49
N VAL A 46 -1.27 8.29 21.16
CA VAL A 46 -1.72 8.53 19.79
C VAL A 46 -2.34 9.91 19.65
N ASP A 47 -2.23 10.49 18.47
CA ASP A 47 -2.90 11.75 18.14
C ASP A 47 -4.42 11.54 18.08
N THR A 48 -5.20 12.54 18.49
CA THR A 48 -6.68 12.52 18.42
C THR A 48 -7.23 12.95 17.07
N VAL A 49 -6.37 13.06 16.06
CA VAL A 49 -6.73 13.50 14.71
C VAL A 49 -7.30 12.34 13.91
N ILE A 50 -8.43 12.56 13.25
CA ILE A 50 -9.03 11.60 12.32
C ILE A 50 -8.15 11.51 11.07
N THR A 51 -7.74 10.30 10.68
CA THR A 51 -6.86 10.06 9.54
C THR A 51 -7.43 9.00 8.60
N ARG A 52 -6.94 8.95 7.36
CA ARG A 52 -7.20 7.85 6.42
C ARG A 52 -5.87 7.46 5.75
N PRO A 53 -5.16 6.45 6.27
CA PRO A 53 -3.86 6.05 5.75
C PRO A 53 -3.93 5.65 4.27
N TYR A 54 -2.90 6.03 3.51
CA TYR A 54 -2.71 5.59 2.14
C TYR A 54 -1.23 5.49 1.79
N HIS A 55 -0.88 4.63 0.85
CA HIS A 55 0.45 4.57 0.24
C HIS A 55 0.31 4.30 -1.25
N ILE A 56 0.95 5.15 -2.06
CA ILE A 56 0.94 5.08 -3.52
C ILE A 56 2.37 4.90 -4.01
N VAL A 57 2.58 3.91 -4.88
CA VAL A 57 3.86 3.66 -5.54
C VAL A 57 3.69 3.69 -7.05
N LYS A 58 4.73 4.09 -7.77
CA LYS A 58 4.78 4.07 -9.24
C LYS A 58 5.62 2.89 -9.71
N ILE A 59 5.15 2.20 -10.73
CA ILE A 59 5.88 1.09 -11.36
C ILE A 59 5.87 1.24 -12.89
N PRO A 60 6.80 0.58 -13.61
CA PRO A 60 6.67 0.41 -15.06
C PRO A 60 5.32 -0.21 -15.40
N LYS A 61 4.69 0.24 -16.49
CA LYS A 61 3.45 -0.40 -16.96
C LYS A 61 3.72 -1.89 -17.25
N THR A 62 2.82 -2.76 -16.80
CA THR A 62 2.83 -4.20 -17.06
C THR A 62 1.42 -4.65 -17.43
N GLU A 63 1.32 -5.72 -18.20
CA GLU A 63 0.06 -6.42 -18.53
C GLU A 63 -0.12 -7.68 -17.66
N LYS A 64 0.86 -7.99 -16.80
CA LYS A 64 0.78 -9.12 -15.84
C LYS A 64 -0.31 -8.86 -14.81
N ALA A 65 -0.93 -9.94 -14.34
CA ALA A 65 -1.87 -9.86 -13.23
C ALA A 65 -1.16 -9.33 -11.97
N ILE A 66 -1.80 -8.41 -11.27
CA ILE A 66 -1.26 -7.86 -10.01
C ILE A 66 -1.98 -8.54 -8.85
N ILE A 67 -1.21 -9.21 -8.01
CA ILE A 67 -1.71 -9.95 -6.84
C ILE A 67 -1.33 -9.15 -5.59
N TYR A 68 -2.31 -8.92 -4.71
CA TYR A 68 -2.10 -8.19 -3.46
C TYR A 68 -2.14 -9.16 -2.29
N ASN A 69 -1.03 -9.25 -1.56
CA ASN A 69 -0.91 -10.06 -0.35
C ASN A 69 -0.78 -9.16 0.86
N GLU A 70 -1.57 -9.42 1.90
CA GLU A 70 -1.49 -8.69 3.16
C GLU A 70 -0.73 -9.50 4.21
N ILE A 71 0.14 -8.82 4.98
CA ILE A 71 0.96 -9.39 6.06
C ILE A 71 0.92 -8.56 7.35
#